data_AF-A0A1E5NH74-F1
#
_entry.id   AF-A0A1E5NH74-F1
#
_cell.length_a   1.000
_cell.length_b   1.000
_cell.length_c   1.000
_cell.angle_alpha   90.00
_cell.angle_beta   90.00
_cell.angle_gamma   90.00
#
_symmetry.space_group_name_H-M   'P 1'
#
loop_
_entity.id
_entity.type
_entity.pdbx_description
1 polymer ?
#
loop_
_entity_poly.entity_id
_entity_poly.type
_entity_poly.pdbx_seq_one_letter_code
_entity_poly.pdbx_strand_id
1 'polypeptide(L)' 'MNKILLLLFLIIFFISCTTKYVTVPLSTPPEAYKITEWQIKTQKDLFKEYQKTLIKLNEWEAWYSIQTNINKLTITK' A
#
# COMPACT_ATOMS: atom_id res chain seq x y z
N MET A 1 25.26 4.89 40.35
CA MET A 1 25.02 4.41 38.96
C MET A 1 26.26 4.75 38.14
N ASN A 2 27.06 3.74 37.76
CA ASN A 2 28.32 3.97 37.04
C ASN A 2 28.01 4.63 35.70
N LYS A 3 28.37 5.92 35.55
CA LYS A 3 28.14 6.72 34.32
C LYS A 3 28.73 6.03 33.08
N ILE A 4 29.79 5.25 33.26
CA ILE A 4 30.45 4.43 32.23
C ILE A 4 29.53 3.32 31.73
N LEU A 5 28.79 2.65 32.62
CA LEU A 5 27.85 1.59 32.25
C LEU A 5 26.69 2.14 31.43
N LEU A 6 26.17 3.31 31.82
CA LEU A 6 25.11 4.01 31.08
C LEU A 6 25.59 4.42 29.67
N LEU A 7 26.83 4.91 29.55
CA LEU A 7 27.44 5.26 28.28
C LEU A 7 27.55 4.05 27.35
N LEU A 8 27.98 2.90 27.88
CA LEU A 8 28.07 1.64 27.14
C LEU A 8 26.71 1.17 26.62
N PHE A 9 25.67 1.23 27.45
CA PHE A 9 24.30 0.87 27.03
C PHE A 9 23.78 1.78 25.91
N LEU A 10 24.04 3.09 25.99
CA LEU A 10 23.63 4.03 24.95
C LEU A 10 24.33 3.72 23.62
N ILE A 11 25.64 3.46 23.64
CA ILE A 11 26.40 3.16 22.42
C ILE A 11 25.86 1.89 21.73
N ILE A 12 25.58 0.82 22.49
CA ILE A 12 25.03 -0.43 21.94
C ILE A 12 23.64 -0.21 21.32
N PHE A 13 22.81 0.65 21.94
CA PHE A 13 21.49 1.00 21.42
C PHE A 13 21.58 1.77 20.09
N PHE A 14 22.53 2.71 19.98
CA PHE A 14 22.72 3.49 18.74
C PHE A 14 23.27 2.66 17.57
N ILE A 15 24.13 1.66 17.82
CA ILE A 15 24.69 0.82 16.75
C ILE A 15 23.61 -0.13 16.15
N SER A 16 22.61 -0.53 16.94
CA SER A 16 21.52 -1.40 16.48
C SER A 16 20.50 -0.72 15.55
N CYS A 17 20.51 0.61 15.43
CA CYS A 17 19.57 1.35 14.59
C CYS A 17 20.17 1.69 13.22
N THR A 18 20.64 0.66 12.49
CA THR A 18 21.07 0.83 11.09
C THR A 18 20.43 -0.22 10.20
N THR A 19 19.10 -0.25 10.17
CA THR A 19 18.37 -1.01 9.15
C THR A 19 18.58 -0.32 7.80
N LYS A 20 19.43 -0.90 6.95
CA LYS A 20 19.50 -0.53 5.54
C LYS A 20 18.21 -1.01 4.87
N TYR A 21 17.22 -0.13 4.77
CA TYR A 21 16.03 -0.40 3.96
C TYR A 21 16.46 -0.42 2.50
N VAL A 22 16.52 -1.62 1.92
CA VAL A 22 16.59 -1.77 0.47
C VAL A 22 15.20 -1.37 -0.04
N THR A 23 15.09 -0.15 -0.54
CA THR A 23 13.88 0.27 -1.26
C THR A 23 13.87 -0.47 -2.59
N VAL A 24 13.25 -1.65 -2.62
CA VAL A 24 12.88 -2.28 -3.89
C VAL A 24 11.83 -1.35 -4.53
N PRO A 25 12.10 -0.77 -5.71
CA PRO A 25 11.11 0.09 -6.35
C PRO A 25 9.86 -0.72 -6.64
N LEU A 26 8.71 -0.18 -6.25
CA LEU A 26 7.42 -0.79 -6.55
C LEU A 26 7.22 -0.87 -8.06
N SER A 27 6.55 -1.90 -8.55
CA SER A 27 6.13 -1.92 -9.96
C SER A 27 5.12 -0.80 -10.22
N THR A 28 4.98 -0.37 -11.48
CA THR A 28 4.06 0.72 -11.83
C THR A 28 2.62 0.38 -11.40
N PRO A 29 1.93 1.28 -10.68
CA PRO A 29 0.54 1.05 -10.30
C PRO A 29 -0.41 1.10 -11.50
N PRO A 30 -1.60 0.51 -11.40
CA PRO A 30 -2.66 0.65 -12.40
C PRO A 30 -3.04 2.12 -12.62
N GLU A 31 -3.59 2.44 -13.79
CA GLU A 31 -4.04 3.80 -14.09
C GLU A 31 -5.18 4.23 -13.17
N ALA A 32 -5.20 5.52 -12.82
CA ALA A 32 -6.30 6.10 -12.06
C ALA A 32 -7.57 6.14 -12.93
N TYR A 33 -8.65 5.56 -12.41
CA TYR A 33 -9.95 5.64 -13.05
C TYR A 33 -10.63 6.96 -12.69
N LYS A 34 -10.97 7.77 -13.70
CA LYS A 34 -11.65 9.05 -13.52
C LYS A 34 -12.97 9.05 -14.28
N ILE A 35 -14.04 9.43 -13.59
CA ILE A 35 -15.34 9.69 -14.18
C ILE A 35 -15.45 11.20 -14.38
N THR A 36 -15.74 11.61 -15.60
CA THR A 36 -15.98 12.99 -16.01
C THR A 36 -17.46 13.29 -15.98
N GLU A 37 -17.82 14.57 -15.77
CA GLU A 37 -19.20 15.02 -15.57
C GLU A 37 -20.15 14.62 -16.71
N TRP A 38 -19.63 14.46 -17.93
CA TRP A 38 -20.42 14.09 -19.12
C TRP A 38 -20.68 12.58 -19.27
N GLN A 39 -20.04 11.74 -18.45
CA GLN A 39 -20.17 10.28 -18.55
C GLN A 39 -21.41 9.72 -17.84
N ILE A 40 -22.00 10.47 -16.91
CA ILE A 40 -23.20 10.04 -16.18
C ILE A 40 -24.36 10.93 -16.61
N LYS A 41 -25.18 10.42 -17.53
CA LYS A 41 -26.41 11.11 -17.98
C LYS A 41 -27.67 10.41 -17.51
N THR A 42 -27.57 9.11 -17.21
CA THR A 42 -28.67 8.28 -16.78
C THR A 42 -28.28 7.40 -15.59
N GLN A 43 -29.28 6.85 -14.89
CA GLN A 43 -29.04 5.88 -13.83
C GLN A 43 -28.35 4.60 -14.34
N LYS A 44 -28.59 4.24 -15.61
CA LYS A 44 -27.88 3.13 -16.26
C LYS A 44 -26.40 3.43 -16.43
N ASP A 45 -26.05 4.66 -16.80
CA ASP A 45 -24.65 5.09 -16.90
C ASP A 45 -23.99 5.08 -15.52
N LEU A 46 -24.69 5.57 -14.49
CA LEU A 46 -24.22 5.50 -13.11
C LEU A 46 -23.87 4.06 -12.70
N PHE A 47 -24.76 3.11 -12.95
CA PHE A 47 -24.52 1.71 -12.60
C PHE A 47 -23.34 1.11 -13.38
N LYS A 48 -23.22 1.45 -14.67
CA LYS A 48 -22.12 1.01 -15.53
C LYS A 48 -20.77 1.56 -15.05
N GLU A 49 -20.71 2.85 -14.73
CA GLU A 49 -19.49 3.50 -14.26
C GLU A 49 -19.11 3.04 -12.84
N TYR A 50 -20.11 2.74 -12.00
CA TYR A 50 -19.90 2.11 -10.70
C TYR A 50 -19.25 0.73 -10.83
N GLN A 51 -19.76 -0.15 -11.70
CA GLN A 51 -19.17 -1.47 -11.93
C GLN A 51 -17.72 -1.38 -12.41
N LYS A 52 -17.41 -0.45 -13.31
CA LYS A 52 -16.03 -0.22 -13.78
C LYS A 52 -15.12 0.29 -12.65
N THR A 53 -15.63 1.15 -11.78
CA THR A 53 -14.89 1.65 -10.61
C THR A 53 -14.52 0.52 -9.67
N LEU A 54 -15.44 -0.43 -9.42
CA LEU A 54 -15.15 -1.61 -8.60
C LEU A 54 -14.06 -2.49 -9.21
N ILE A 55 -14.08 -2.69 -10.53
CA ILE A 55 -13.02 -3.46 -11.22
C ILE A 55 -11.66 -2.77 -11.02
N LYS A 56 -11.61 -1.44 -11.23
CA LYS A 56 -10.39 -0.66 -11.06
C LYS A 56 -9.88 -0.66 -9.62
N LEU A 57 -10.79 -0.61 -8.64
CA LEU A 57 -10.44 -0.74 -7.23
C LEU A 57 -9.77 -2.10 -6.95
N ASN A 58 -10.33 -3.19 -7.47
CA ASN A 58 -9.76 -4.53 -7.32
C ASN A 58 -8.36 -4.65 -7.96
N GLU A 59 -8.14 -4.03 -9.13
CA GLU A 59 -6.81 -3.98 -9.76
C GLU A 59 -5.79 -3.28 -8.85
N TRP A 60 -6.18 -2.16 -8.24
CA TRP A 60 -5.35 -1.42 -7.29
C TRP A 60 -5.07 -2.22 -6.01
N GLU A 61 -6.08 -2.88 -5.44
CA GLU A 61 -5.90 -3.74 -4.27
C GLU A 61 -4.95 -4.91 -4.55
N ALA A 62 -5.09 -5.54 -5.72
CA ALA A 62 -4.23 -6.64 -6.14
C ALA A 62 -2.78 -6.17 -6.32
N TRP A 63 -2.56 -5.04 -7.00
CA TRP A 63 -1.24 -4.46 -7.15
C TRP A 63 -0.59 -4.16 -5.79
N TYR A 64 -1.33 -3.53 -4.87
CA TYR A 64 -0.83 -3.17 -3.54
C TYR A 64 -0.49 -4.40 -2.69
N SER A 65 -1.32 -5.44 -2.76
CA SER A 65 -1.07 -6.72 -2.06
C SER A 65 0.24 -7.36 -2.52
N ILE A 66 0.51 -7.35 -3.83
CA ILE A 66 1.77 -7.84 -4.41
C ILE A 66 2.97 -7.02 -3.90
N GLN A 67 2.85 -5.68 -3.91
CA GLN A 67 3.93 -4.77 -3.48
C GLN A 67 4.30 -4.94 -2.00
N THR A 68 3.30 -5.19 -1.16
CA THR A 68 3.49 -5.23 0.30
C THR A 68 3.70 -6.64 0.84
N ASN A 69 3.65 -7.67 -0.01
CA ASN A 69 3.66 -9.07 0.39
C ASN A 69 2.61 -9.39 1.47
N ILE A 70 1.52 -8.61 1.49
CA ILE A 70 0.37 -8.87 2.35
C ILE A 70 -0.53 -9.81 1.58
N ASN A 71 -0.42 -11.10 1.88
CA ASN A 71 -1.21 -12.14 1.23
C ASN A 71 -2.70 -11.99 1.62
N LYS A 72 -3.54 -11.49 0.71
CA LYS A 72 -5.01 -11.43 0.91
C LYS A 72 -5.64 -12.79 0.54
N LEU A 73 -5.14 -13.88 1.12
CA LEU A 73 -5.72 -15.23 1.03
C LEU A 73 -6.41 -15.60 2.35
N THR A 74 -7.41 -14.81 2.73
CA THR A 74 -8.49 -15.28 3.62
C THR A 74 -9.78 -14.55 3.28
N ILE A 75 -10.33 -14.82 2.09
CA ILE A 75 -11.79 -14.83 1.96
C ILE A 75 -12.17 -16.29 2.13
N THR A 76 -12.58 -16.60 3.37
CA THR A 76 -13.33 -17.80 3.76
C THR A 76 -14.27 -18.21 2.63
N LYS A 77 -13.98 -19.37 2.04
CA LYS A 77 -14.93 -20.17 1.27
C LYS A 77 -16.00 -20.72 2.21
#